data_AF-A0A6B3QSH1-F1
#
_entry.id   AF-A0A6B3QSH1-F1
#
_cell.length_a   1.000
_cell.length_b   1.000
_cell.length_c   1.000
_cell.angle_alpha   90.00
_cell.angle_beta   90.00
_cell.angle_gamma   90.00
#
_symmetry.space_group_name_H-M   'P 1'
#
loop_
_entity.id
_entity.type
_entity.pdbx_description
1 polymer ?
#
loop_
_entity_poly.entity_id
_entity_poly.type
_entity_poly.pdbx_seq_one_letter_code
_entity_poly.pdbx_strand_id
1 'polypeptide(L)'
;MTGPPPREEPDRPPFLPPEPDPAGPWGPGPDHGRVAPREPRRPDPLAVAVGNASLLGAGYLILGRRGLFWAAAVVTVSLLWLTYATAETWCELLVVLWWATAVGHGWWLARRHPAAGPRRGQRLLALALTVPVLAAAGWVRFDAHGLEDDVAGARADGDCGAAVAAQDGVAFRHRLVAGPLAARGDAVVEACERLDTAGGYLAGGLTGDLDSLETGFRRLGAVLGEAGNERTVRAALDRFLVRLPTDDGCLTVTVADWLRERAPGPGDLTGPASAAAARVAPQALMDCADDFMFTEDWPGARERYQRLLDEYPDDIRADAARKGVGKAGLAIELDRITELVAATDSMGSGYCRKPAKYSRAPAYRKGRTSAVFVGDTEYTDKLPEEWRTDTAHASLVVCTGEAKAGDVVETCQYEDHDGNIGSVRFNKLAVRVKGYALRTGKLVVDRTVQLGGESCPGVLRYFDALPSRMAVTPSDGDVRAAFGPVVGR
;
A
#
# COMPACT_ATOMS: atom_id res chain seq x y z
N MET A 1 1.58 -0.77 49.29
CA MET A 1 0.86 0.48 49.62
C MET A 1 0.01 0.82 48.41
N THR A 2 -1.30 0.96 48.41
CA THR A 2 -2.35 0.93 49.44
C THR A 2 -3.64 0.97 48.62
N GLY A 3 -4.49 -0.06 48.70
CA GLY A 3 -5.81 -0.03 48.06
C GLY A 3 -6.74 0.93 48.79
N PRO A 4 -7.63 1.66 48.09
CA PRO A 4 -8.64 2.50 48.73
C PRO A 4 -9.77 1.65 49.35
N PRO A 5 -10.37 2.12 50.47
CA PRO A 5 -11.27 1.33 51.32
C PRO A 5 -12.69 1.18 50.72
N PRO A 6 -13.45 0.17 51.18
CA PRO A 6 -14.86 0.00 50.81
C PRO A 6 -15.73 1.09 51.47
N ARG A 7 -16.71 1.62 50.72
CA ARG A 7 -17.72 2.57 51.23
C ARG A 7 -18.84 1.82 51.94
N GLU A 8 -19.15 2.33 53.13
CA GLU A 8 -20.26 1.95 54.01
C GLU A 8 -21.62 2.25 53.38
N GLU A 9 -22.56 1.33 53.61
CA GLU A 9 -23.97 1.41 53.26
C GLU A 9 -24.75 2.00 54.46
N PRO A 10 -25.59 3.02 54.28
CA PRO A 10 -26.23 3.72 55.40
C PRO A 10 -27.37 2.92 56.05
N ASP A 11 -27.39 2.97 57.38
CA ASP A 11 -28.32 2.34 58.32
C ASP A 11 -29.81 2.48 57.96
N ARG A 12 -30.52 1.35 57.96
CA ARG A 12 -31.99 1.30 58.00
C ARG A 12 -32.47 1.54 59.44
N PRO A 13 -33.45 2.44 59.68
CA PRO A 13 -34.06 2.57 61.00
C PRO A 13 -34.90 1.34 61.39
N PRO A 14 -34.99 1.01 62.69
CA PRO A 14 -35.64 -0.20 63.18
C PRO A 14 -37.16 -0.17 63.02
N PHE A 15 -37.70 -1.34 62.68
CA PHE A 15 -39.13 -1.61 62.51
C PHE A 15 -39.82 -1.66 63.89
N LEU A 16 -40.73 -0.72 64.15
CA LEU A 16 -41.62 -0.73 65.32
C LEU A 16 -42.98 -1.33 64.94
N PRO A 17 -43.44 -2.42 65.58
CA PRO A 17 -44.78 -2.93 65.40
C PRO A 17 -45.81 -2.04 66.15
N PRO A 18 -46.98 -1.73 65.57
CA PRO A 18 -48.02 -0.99 66.27
C PRO A 18 -48.74 -1.86 67.31
N GLU A 19 -48.91 -1.31 68.52
CA GLU A 19 -49.69 -1.87 69.63
C GLU A 19 -51.19 -2.02 69.28
N PRO A 20 -51.88 -3.02 69.84
CA PRO A 20 -53.32 -3.19 69.70
C PRO A 20 -54.05 -2.41 70.80
N ASP A 21 -55.04 -1.61 70.42
CA ASP A 21 -55.93 -0.92 71.36
C ASP A 21 -57.41 -1.19 71.00
N PRO A 22 -58.35 -1.05 71.94
CA PRO A 22 -59.16 -2.17 72.41
C PRO A 22 -60.62 -2.09 71.94
N ALA A 23 -61.31 -3.22 72.11
CA ALA A 23 -62.73 -3.35 71.88
C ALA A 23 -63.57 -2.35 72.69
N GLY A 24 -64.43 -1.60 71.99
CA GLY A 24 -65.50 -0.77 72.55
C GLY A 24 -66.85 -1.07 71.87
N PRO A 25 -67.98 -0.84 72.54
CA PRO A 25 -69.19 -1.65 72.37
C PRO A 25 -70.26 -1.03 71.46
N TRP A 26 -71.09 -1.91 70.93
CA TRP A 26 -72.25 -1.71 70.06
C TRP A 26 -73.18 -0.55 70.47
N GLY A 27 -73.50 0.31 69.50
CA GLY A 27 -74.65 1.22 69.51
C GLY A 27 -75.24 1.32 68.09
N PRO A 28 -76.59 1.29 67.92
CA PRO A 28 -77.24 1.10 66.62
C PRO A 28 -77.24 2.38 65.76
N GLY A 29 -77.08 2.19 64.45
CA GLY A 29 -76.86 3.28 63.50
C GLY A 29 -78.07 4.17 63.19
N PRO A 30 -77.85 5.37 62.63
CA PRO A 30 -78.88 6.14 61.97
C PRO A 30 -79.07 5.68 60.52
N ASP A 31 -80.34 5.50 60.18
CA ASP A 31 -80.90 5.12 58.89
C ASP A 31 -80.51 6.13 57.79
N HIS A 32 -79.48 5.83 57.00
CA HIS A 32 -79.14 6.58 55.80
C HIS A 32 -79.99 6.09 54.64
N GLY A 33 -80.83 7.00 54.15
CA GLY A 33 -81.85 6.77 53.14
C GLY A 33 -81.42 5.90 51.97
N ARG A 34 -82.36 5.03 51.58
CA ARG A 34 -82.37 4.26 50.33
C ARG A 34 -81.92 5.13 49.16
N VAL A 35 -80.66 4.99 48.74
CA VAL A 35 -80.23 5.32 47.39
C VAL A 35 -80.91 4.30 46.49
N ALA A 36 -81.84 4.77 45.65
CA ALA A 36 -82.47 3.95 44.63
C ALA A 36 -81.41 3.16 43.82
N PRO A 37 -81.66 1.91 43.42
CA PRO A 37 -80.74 1.16 42.58
C PRO A 37 -80.44 1.98 41.31
N ARG A 38 -79.17 2.33 41.08
CA ARG A 38 -78.77 2.90 39.79
C ARG A 38 -79.04 1.84 38.73
N GLU A 39 -79.95 2.12 37.82
CA GLU A 39 -80.23 1.25 36.67
C GLU A 39 -78.92 0.86 35.95
N PRO A 40 -78.82 -0.36 35.41
CA PRO A 40 -77.68 -0.80 34.61
C PRO A 40 -77.39 0.20 33.49
N ARG A 41 -76.22 0.82 33.56
CA ARG A 41 -75.76 1.86 32.63
C ARG A 41 -75.64 1.29 31.22
N ARG A 42 -76.34 1.89 30.26
CA ARG A 42 -76.34 1.48 28.85
C ARG A 42 -75.14 2.10 28.08
N PRO A 43 -74.36 1.33 27.30
CA PRO A 43 -73.13 1.80 26.65
C PRO A 43 -73.32 2.53 25.30
N ASP A 44 -72.46 3.54 25.02
CA ASP A 44 -72.40 4.30 23.74
C ASP A 44 -71.64 3.49 22.65
N PRO A 45 -72.26 3.23 21.48
CA PRO A 45 -71.63 2.48 20.38
C PRO A 45 -70.33 3.08 19.84
N LEU A 46 -70.19 4.42 19.85
CA LEU A 46 -68.98 5.07 19.40
C LEU A 46 -67.84 4.92 20.42
N ALA A 47 -68.16 4.95 21.71
CA ALA A 47 -67.17 4.72 22.76
C ALA A 47 -66.65 3.27 22.75
N VAL A 48 -67.51 2.30 22.41
CA VAL A 48 -67.12 0.88 22.25
C VAL A 48 -66.24 0.69 21.02
N ALA A 49 -66.58 1.30 19.88
CA ALA A 49 -65.77 1.23 18.66
C ALA A 49 -64.38 1.84 18.86
N VAL A 50 -64.30 3.02 19.48
CA VAL A 50 -63.01 3.67 19.80
C VAL A 50 -62.24 2.87 20.85
N GLY A 51 -62.93 2.31 21.85
CA GLY A 51 -62.32 1.41 22.84
C GLY A 51 -61.70 0.17 22.20
N ASN A 52 -62.35 -0.43 21.20
CA ASN A 52 -61.79 -1.58 20.47
C ASN A 52 -60.75 -1.17 19.41
N ALA A 53 -60.79 0.07 18.93
CA ALA A 53 -59.75 0.61 18.04
C ALA A 53 -58.37 0.70 18.72
N SER A 54 -58.31 0.61 20.06
CA SER A 54 -57.07 0.46 20.82
C SER A 54 -56.41 -0.91 20.72
N LEU A 55 -57.05 -1.89 20.06
CA LEU A 55 -56.65 -3.33 20.00
C LEU A 55 -56.60 -4.06 21.34
N LEU A 56 -56.60 -3.35 22.46
CA LEU A 56 -56.63 -3.92 23.81
C LEU A 56 -58.01 -4.47 24.22
N GLY A 57 -59.02 -4.38 23.35
CA GLY A 57 -60.36 -4.90 23.63
C GLY A 57 -61.17 -4.08 24.65
N ALA A 58 -60.78 -2.83 24.93
CA ALA A 58 -61.42 -2.00 25.96
C ALA A 58 -62.92 -1.74 25.71
N GLY A 59 -63.38 -1.80 24.46
CA GLY A 59 -64.80 -1.74 24.12
C GLY A 59 -65.60 -2.94 24.65
N TYR A 60 -65.00 -4.12 24.76
CA TYR A 60 -65.63 -5.29 25.37
C TYR A 60 -65.77 -5.16 26.89
N LEU A 61 -64.85 -4.46 27.56
CA LEU A 61 -64.99 -4.12 28.98
C LEU A 61 -66.11 -3.11 29.22
N ILE A 62 -66.26 -2.12 28.33
CA ILE A 62 -67.37 -1.14 28.36
C ILE A 62 -68.73 -1.84 28.18
N LEU A 63 -68.76 -2.95 27.42
CA LEU A 63 -69.93 -3.83 27.27
C LEU A 63 -70.11 -4.84 28.43
N GLY A 64 -69.21 -4.86 29.42
CA GLY A 64 -69.23 -5.81 30.55
C GLY A 64 -68.81 -7.24 30.19
N ARG A 65 -68.30 -7.49 28.98
CA ARG A 65 -67.96 -8.83 28.46
C ARG A 65 -66.49 -9.16 28.64
N ARG A 66 -66.11 -9.55 29.85
CA ARG A 66 -64.72 -9.86 30.25
C ARG A 66 -64.08 -11.00 29.46
N GLY A 67 -64.83 -12.01 29.03
CA GLY A 67 -64.30 -13.11 28.22
C GLY A 67 -63.80 -12.66 26.84
N LEU A 68 -64.54 -11.77 26.18
CA LEU A 68 -64.15 -11.24 24.86
C LEU A 68 -62.96 -10.27 24.95
N PHE A 69 -62.84 -9.54 26.06
CA PHE A 69 -61.66 -8.72 26.34
C PHE A 69 -60.38 -9.58 26.37
N TRP A 70 -60.37 -10.66 27.16
CA TRP A 70 -59.20 -11.53 27.26
C TRP A 70 -58.89 -12.25 25.96
N ALA A 71 -59.90 -12.76 25.25
CA ALA A 71 -59.70 -13.36 23.94
C ALA A 71 -59.09 -12.37 22.92
N ALA A 72 -59.61 -11.14 22.89
CA ALA A 72 -59.09 -10.11 22.00
C ALA A 72 -57.67 -9.68 22.37
N ALA A 73 -57.35 -9.59 23.66
CA ALA A 73 -56.02 -9.28 24.15
C ALA A 73 -55.02 -10.38 23.76
N VAL A 74 -55.36 -11.66 23.94
CA VAL A 74 -54.50 -12.79 23.55
C VAL A 74 -54.24 -12.79 22.04
N VAL A 75 -55.28 -12.67 21.21
CA VAL A 75 -55.12 -12.63 19.74
C VAL A 75 -54.26 -11.44 19.31
N THR A 76 -54.45 -10.28 19.94
CA THR A 76 -53.64 -9.08 19.67
C THR A 76 -52.19 -9.30 20.05
N VAL A 77 -51.91 -9.85 21.24
CA VAL A 77 -50.55 -10.16 21.68
C VAL A 77 -49.89 -11.20 20.76
N SER A 78 -50.61 -12.25 20.37
CA SER A 78 -50.10 -13.28 19.45
C SER A 78 -49.83 -12.74 18.05
N LEU A 79 -50.72 -11.90 17.52
CA LEU A 79 -50.51 -11.27 16.20
C LEU A 79 -49.34 -10.29 16.24
N LEU A 80 -49.25 -9.46 17.30
CA LEU A 80 -48.11 -8.58 17.51
C LEU A 80 -46.81 -9.39 17.57
N TRP A 81 -46.75 -10.43 18.39
CA TRP A 81 -45.61 -11.34 18.47
C TRP A 81 -45.24 -11.93 17.11
N LEU A 82 -46.23 -12.39 16.33
CA LEU A 82 -46.01 -12.96 15.01
C LEU A 82 -45.43 -11.92 14.03
N THR A 83 -46.00 -10.71 13.96
CA THR A 83 -45.44 -9.61 13.16
C THR A 83 -43.99 -9.29 13.55
N TYR A 84 -43.68 -9.30 14.86
CA TYR A 84 -42.33 -9.03 15.34
C TYR A 84 -41.35 -10.16 15.00
N ALA A 85 -41.80 -11.42 14.98
CA ALA A 85 -40.94 -12.57 14.75
C ALA A 85 -40.59 -12.82 13.27
N THR A 86 -41.52 -12.55 12.35
CA THR A 86 -41.35 -12.92 10.93
C THR A 86 -41.00 -11.74 10.02
N ALA A 87 -41.34 -10.51 10.41
CA ALA A 87 -41.06 -9.29 9.63
C ALA A 87 -41.50 -9.35 8.14
N GLU A 88 -42.60 -10.06 7.85
CA GLU A 88 -43.19 -10.14 6.50
C GLU A 88 -44.47 -9.28 6.38
N THR A 89 -44.65 -8.67 5.20
CA THR A 89 -45.74 -7.71 4.92
C THR A 89 -47.16 -8.28 5.10
N TRP A 90 -47.35 -9.60 4.98
CA TRP A 90 -48.66 -10.23 5.18
C TRP A 90 -49.09 -10.26 6.65
N CYS A 91 -48.15 -10.32 7.60
CA CYS A 91 -48.47 -10.30 9.02
C CYS A 91 -49.06 -8.93 9.42
N GLU A 92 -48.62 -7.86 8.76
CA GLU A 92 -49.13 -6.51 8.98
C GLU A 92 -50.56 -6.36 8.46
N LEU A 93 -50.86 -6.96 7.31
CA LEU A 93 -52.22 -7.05 6.80
C LEU A 93 -53.14 -7.79 7.77
N LEU A 94 -52.64 -8.84 8.45
CA LEU A 94 -53.43 -9.55 9.47
C LEU A 94 -53.74 -8.68 10.69
N VAL A 95 -52.81 -7.84 11.15
CA VAL A 95 -53.05 -6.91 12.27
C VAL A 95 -54.09 -5.86 11.88
N VAL A 96 -54.02 -5.32 10.65
CA VAL A 96 -55.01 -4.35 10.14
C VAL A 96 -56.38 -5.00 9.97
N LEU A 97 -56.43 -6.23 9.44
CA LEU A 97 -57.68 -6.99 9.30
C LEU A 97 -58.30 -7.31 10.66
N TRP A 98 -57.47 -7.68 11.64
CA TRP A 98 -57.87 -7.92 13.02
C TRP A 98 -58.39 -6.64 13.69
N TRP A 99 -57.72 -5.51 13.47
CA TRP A 99 -58.15 -4.20 13.94
C TRP A 99 -59.55 -3.85 13.39
N ALA A 100 -59.73 -3.97 12.07
CA ALA A 100 -61.00 -3.68 11.41
C ALA A 100 -62.13 -4.59 11.91
N THR A 101 -61.84 -5.88 12.14
CA THR A 101 -62.81 -6.83 12.68
C THR A 101 -63.15 -6.54 14.14
N ALA A 102 -62.20 -6.18 15.00
CA ALA A 102 -62.45 -5.82 16.40
C ALA A 102 -63.31 -4.54 16.54
N VAL A 103 -63.05 -3.54 15.69
CA VAL A 103 -63.83 -2.30 15.61
C VAL A 103 -65.24 -2.59 15.08
N GLY A 104 -65.36 -3.31 13.96
CA GLY A 104 -66.63 -3.66 13.34
C GLY A 104 -67.52 -4.52 14.25
N HIS A 105 -66.93 -5.52 14.92
CA HIS A 105 -67.64 -6.40 15.84
C HIS A 105 -68.10 -5.67 17.12
N GLY A 106 -67.25 -4.80 17.69
CA GLY A 106 -67.64 -3.97 18.84
C GLY A 106 -68.79 -3.02 18.52
N TRP A 107 -68.74 -2.39 17.34
CA TRP A 107 -69.80 -1.51 16.85
C TRP A 107 -71.11 -2.24 16.58
N TRP A 108 -71.05 -3.43 15.96
CA TRP A 108 -72.22 -4.25 15.70
C TRP A 108 -72.89 -4.74 16.98
N LEU A 109 -72.11 -5.15 17.99
CA LEU A 109 -72.63 -5.54 19.30
C LEU A 109 -73.32 -4.37 20.02
N ALA A 110 -72.76 -3.16 19.91
CA ALA A 110 -73.36 -1.99 20.53
C ALA A 110 -74.61 -1.46 19.79
N ARG A 111 -74.74 -1.71 18.48
CA ARG A 111 -75.92 -1.34 17.68
C ARG A 111 -77.18 -2.14 18.01
N ARG A 112 -77.05 -3.33 18.60
CA ARG A 112 -78.18 -4.22 18.93
C ARG A 112 -79.00 -3.77 20.16
N HIS A 113 -78.62 -2.69 20.84
CA HIS A 113 -79.38 -2.09 21.95
C HIS A 113 -79.37 -0.54 21.86
N PRO A 114 -80.48 0.13 21.49
CA PRO A 114 -80.49 1.58 21.28
C PRO A 114 -80.77 2.42 22.56
N ALA A 115 -80.27 3.66 22.53
CA ALA A 115 -80.44 4.84 23.43
C ALA A 115 -79.37 5.04 24.53
N ALA A 116 -78.80 6.23 24.82
CA ALA A 116 -79.06 7.62 24.40
C ALA A 116 -77.78 8.50 24.50
N GLY A 117 -77.69 9.55 23.67
CA GLY A 117 -76.96 10.82 23.91
C GLY A 117 -75.41 10.82 24.04
N PRO A 118 -74.66 11.63 23.26
CA PRO A 118 -73.20 11.66 23.28
C PRO A 118 -72.65 12.30 24.57
N ARG A 119 -71.84 11.56 25.36
CA ARG A 119 -71.13 12.11 26.53
C ARG A 119 -69.64 12.27 26.25
N ARG A 120 -69.17 13.54 26.19
CA ARG A 120 -67.77 13.93 25.87
C ARG A 120 -66.70 13.23 26.74
N GLY A 121 -66.98 12.94 28.01
CA GLY A 121 -66.00 12.35 28.94
C GLY A 121 -65.54 10.93 28.59
N GLN A 122 -66.44 10.09 28.04
CA GLN A 122 -66.10 8.72 27.64
C GLN A 122 -65.28 8.69 26.35
N ARG A 123 -65.53 9.65 25.44
CA ARG A 123 -64.76 9.82 24.20
C ARG A 123 -63.35 10.34 24.46
N LEU A 124 -63.18 11.24 25.43
CA LEU A 124 -61.87 11.75 25.85
C LEU A 124 -61.00 10.64 26.48
N LEU A 125 -61.58 9.77 27.32
CA LEU A 125 -60.84 8.66 27.90
C LEU A 125 -60.40 7.64 26.83
N ALA A 126 -61.28 7.33 25.88
CA ALA A 126 -60.99 6.40 24.79
C ALA A 126 -59.94 6.97 23.80
N LEU A 127 -60.00 8.28 23.50
CA LEU A 127 -58.97 9.00 22.74
C LEU A 127 -57.64 9.06 23.50
N ALA A 128 -57.66 9.35 24.80
CA ALA A 128 -56.46 9.42 25.63
C ALA A 128 -55.72 8.08 25.75
N LEU A 129 -56.42 6.95 25.56
CA LEU A 129 -55.82 5.61 25.54
C LEU A 129 -55.37 5.16 24.14
N THR A 130 -56.07 5.57 23.08
CA THR A 130 -55.76 5.15 21.69
C THR A 130 -54.63 5.97 21.07
N VAL A 131 -54.62 7.28 21.30
CA VAL A 131 -53.65 8.20 20.68
C VAL A 131 -52.21 7.89 21.10
N PRO A 132 -51.88 7.63 22.38
CA PRO A 132 -50.51 7.33 22.77
C PRO A 132 -50.01 6.00 22.22
N VAL A 133 -50.88 4.99 22.13
CA VAL A 133 -50.54 3.66 21.59
C VAL A 133 -50.26 3.75 20.09
N LEU A 134 -51.11 4.44 19.33
CA LEU A 134 -50.91 4.65 17.90
C LEU A 134 -49.72 5.58 17.62
N ALA A 135 -49.50 6.61 18.43
CA ALA A 135 -48.35 7.50 18.31
C ALA A 135 -47.03 6.78 18.62
N ALA A 136 -46.99 5.95 19.66
CA ALA A 136 -45.80 5.14 19.98
C ALA A 136 -45.49 4.12 18.87
N ALA A 137 -46.50 3.44 18.33
CA ALA A 137 -46.32 2.51 17.21
C ALA A 137 -45.89 3.23 15.92
N GLY A 138 -46.47 4.39 15.63
CA GLY A 138 -46.09 5.21 14.46
C GLY A 138 -44.68 5.78 14.57
N TRP A 139 -44.27 6.25 15.76
CA TRP A 139 -42.94 6.81 15.99
C TRP A 139 -41.82 5.76 15.86
N VAL A 140 -42.01 4.58 16.46
CA VAL A 140 -41.05 3.47 16.36
C VAL A 140 -40.85 3.02 14.91
N ARG A 141 -41.90 3.11 14.08
CA ARG A 141 -41.86 2.67 12.69
C ARG A 141 -41.27 3.71 11.73
N PHE A 142 -41.52 4.99 11.97
CA PHE A 142 -40.92 6.07 11.17
C PHE A 142 -39.40 6.15 11.38
N ASP A 143 -38.96 5.93 12.63
CA ASP A 143 -37.54 5.94 13.01
C ASP A 143 -36.79 4.72 12.45
N ALA A 144 -37.41 3.53 12.46
CA ALA A 144 -36.79 2.29 11.96
C ALA A 144 -36.62 2.25 10.43
N HIS A 145 -37.55 2.78 9.64
CA HIS A 145 -37.41 2.82 8.18
C HIS A 145 -36.42 3.90 7.71
N GLY A 146 -36.31 5.04 8.41
CA GLY A 146 -35.31 6.06 8.10
C GLY A 146 -33.88 5.53 8.23
N LEU A 147 -33.61 4.73 9.27
CA LEU A 147 -32.30 4.09 9.49
C LEU A 147 -31.97 3.02 8.44
N GLU A 148 -32.95 2.27 7.94
CA GLU A 148 -32.74 1.26 6.89
C GLU A 148 -32.40 1.93 5.56
N ASP A 149 -33.08 3.01 5.21
CA ASP A 149 -32.81 3.79 4.01
C ASP A 149 -31.43 4.49 4.07
N ASP A 150 -31.01 4.96 5.25
CA ASP A 150 -29.70 5.58 5.44
C ASP A 150 -28.55 4.56 5.37
N VAL A 151 -28.70 3.36 5.96
CA VAL A 151 -27.69 2.29 5.88
C VAL A 151 -27.64 1.67 4.47
N ALA A 152 -28.79 1.46 3.83
CA ALA A 152 -28.87 0.99 2.45
C ALA A 152 -28.35 2.05 1.46
N GLY A 153 -28.61 3.32 1.72
CA GLY A 153 -28.06 4.46 0.98
C GLY A 153 -26.55 4.55 1.10
N ALA A 154 -26.00 4.50 2.32
CA ALA A 154 -24.56 4.50 2.56
C ALA A 154 -23.86 3.28 1.92
N ARG A 155 -24.52 2.10 1.95
CA ARG A 155 -24.04 0.89 1.24
C ARG A 155 -24.11 1.05 -0.28
N ALA A 156 -25.15 1.70 -0.80
CA ALA A 156 -25.28 2.02 -2.21
C ALA A 156 -24.22 3.05 -2.66
N ASP A 157 -23.78 3.94 -1.77
CA ASP A 157 -22.76 4.94 -2.05
C ASP A 157 -21.32 4.45 -1.76
N GLY A 158 -21.18 3.28 -1.12
CA GLY A 158 -19.90 2.67 -0.78
C GLY A 158 -19.17 3.33 0.41
N ASP A 159 -19.90 4.10 1.24
CA ASP A 159 -19.34 4.81 2.39
C ASP A 159 -19.49 3.99 3.68
N CYS A 160 -18.48 3.17 3.97
CA CYS A 160 -18.41 2.41 5.21
C CYS A 160 -18.36 3.28 6.48
N GLY A 161 -17.84 4.51 6.40
CA GLY A 161 -17.82 5.42 7.55
C GLY A 161 -19.23 5.88 7.91
N ALA A 162 -20.01 6.26 6.89
CA ALA A 162 -21.42 6.60 7.05
C ALA A 162 -22.26 5.38 7.50
N ALA A 163 -22.01 4.19 6.97
CA ALA A 163 -22.74 2.96 7.34
C ALA A 163 -22.52 2.56 8.81
N VAL A 164 -21.27 2.64 9.30
CA VAL A 164 -20.94 2.35 10.70
C VAL A 164 -21.53 3.43 11.63
N ALA A 165 -21.39 4.71 11.28
CA ALA A 165 -21.93 5.81 12.08
C ALA A 165 -23.47 5.78 12.18
N ALA A 166 -24.16 5.38 11.10
CA ALA A 166 -25.61 5.19 11.10
C ALA A 166 -26.04 4.03 12.03
N GLN A 167 -25.26 2.96 12.09
CA GLN A 167 -25.54 1.80 12.95
C GLN A 167 -25.20 2.06 14.43
N ASP A 168 -24.17 2.84 14.74
CA ASP A 168 -23.82 3.23 16.12
C ASP A 168 -24.92 4.09 16.80
N GLY A 169 -25.77 4.74 16.00
CA GLY A 169 -26.97 5.44 16.46
C GLY A 169 -28.09 4.52 16.97
N VAL A 170 -28.03 3.22 16.69
CA VAL A 170 -29.07 2.24 17.04
C VAL A 170 -28.94 1.82 18.51
N ALA A 171 -29.63 2.54 19.40
CA ALA A 171 -29.66 2.24 20.84
C ALA A 171 -30.15 0.81 21.17
N PHE A 172 -29.72 0.24 22.32
CA PHE A 172 -30.13 -1.08 22.86
C PHE A 172 -31.64 -1.36 22.78
N ARG A 173 -32.47 -0.32 22.86
CA ARG A 173 -33.93 -0.40 22.75
C ARG A 173 -34.43 -0.79 21.36
N HIS A 174 -33.74 -0.41 20.28
CA HIS A 174 -34.11 -0.79 18.90
C HIS A 174 -33.73 -2.25 18.60
N ARG A 175 -32.64 -2.77 19.20
CA ARG A 175 -32.27 -4.19 19.12
C ARG A 175 -33.32 -5.13 19.73
N LEU A 176 -34.07 -4.66 20.73
CA LEU A 176 -35.16 -5.43 21.37
C LEU A 176 -36.47 -5.44 20.58
N VAL A 177 -36.73 -4.43 19.74
CA VAL A 177 -38.02 -4.24 19.03
C VAL A 177 -37.94 -4.59 17.55
N ALA A 178 -36.73 -4.55 16.95
CA ALA A 178 -36.49 -4.80 15.54
C ALA A 178 -35.24 -5.68 15.30
N GLY A 179 -35.21 -6.86 15.93
CA GLY A 179 -34.07 -7.79 15.87
C GLY A 179 -33.55 -8.13 14.47
N PRO A 180 -34.41 -8.44 13.47
CA PRO A 180 -33.96 -8.74 12.11
C PRO A 180 -33.30 -7.55 11.38
N LEU A 181 -33.72 -6.32 11.66
CA LEU A 181 -33.14 -5.12 11.06
C LEU A 181 -31.77 -4.79 11.66
N ALA A 182 -31.65 -4.91 12.98
CA ALA A 182 -30.36 -4.78 13.65
C ALA A 182 -29.34 -5.82 13.13
N ALA A 183 -29.78 -7.07 12.93
CA ALA A 183 -28.92 -8.13 12.38
C ALA A 183 -28.44 -7.87 10.95
N ARG A 184 -29.26 -7.22 10.10
CA ARG A 184 -28.83 -6.80 8.75
C ARG A 184 -27.82 -5.66 8.79
N GLY A 185 -28.01 -4.68 9.67
CA GLY A 185 -27.05 -3.59 9.87
C GLY A 185 -25.71 -4.09 10.44
N ASP A 186 -25.75 -5.02 11.40
CA ASP A 186 -24.54 -5.62 11.98
C ASP A 186 -23.71 -6.37 10.91
N ALA A 187 -24.37 -7.05 9.96
CA ALA A 187 -23.68 -7.69 8.84
C ALA A 187 -23.00 -6.68 7.88
N VAL A 188 -23.56 -5.47 7.72
CA VAL A 188 -22.94 -4.38 6.94
C VAL A 188 -21.71 -3.85 7.66
N VAL A 189 -21.79 -3.64 8.98
CA VAL A 189 -20.65 -3.21 9.80
C VAL A 189 -19.53 -4.25 9.73
N GLU A 190 -19.84 -5.53 9.89
CA GLU A 190 -18.86 -6.60 9.79
C GLU A 190 -18.20 -6.65 8.39
N ALA A 191 -18.97 -6.45 7.32
CA ALA A 191 -18.41 -6.33 5.98
C ALA A 191 -17.47 -5.12 5.85
N CYS A 192 -17.84 -3.98 6.43
CA CYS A 192 -17.02 -2.77 6.43
C CYS A 192 -15.73 -2.91 7.24
N GLU A 193 -15.76 -3.55 8.42
CA GLU A 193 -14.56 -3.85 9.21
C GLU A 193 -13.59 -4.77 8.44
N ARG A 194 -14.13 -5.77 7.73
CA ARG A 194 -13.33 -6.65 6.86
C ARG A 194 -12.71 -5.89 5.69
N LEU A 195 -13.42 -4.91 5.12
CA LEU A 195 -12.90 -4.04 4.06
C LEU A 195 -11.84 -3.06 4.57
N ASP A 196 -12.00 -2.50 5.76
CA ASP A 196 -10.99 -1.64 6.38
C ASP A 196 -9.70 -2.43 6.68
N THR A 197 -9.85 -3.63 7.23
CA THR A 197 -8.75 -4.59 7.41
C THR A 197 -8.07 -4.90 6.07
N ALA A 198 -8.83 -5.15 5.00
CA ALA A 198 -8.27 -5.36 3.67
C ALA A 198 -7.51 -4.11 3.17
N GLY A 199 -8.04 -2.91 3.42
CA GLY A 199 -7.39 -1.64 3.13
C GLY A 199 -6.05 -1.48 3.87
N GLY A 200 -5.96 -1.92 5.13
CA GLY A 200 -4.70 -1.94 5.89
C GLY A 200 -3.63 -2.83 5.23
N TYR A 201 -4.01 -4.03 4.80
CA TYR A 201 -3.11 -4.92 4.04
C TYR A 201 -2.69 -4.31 2.69
N LEU A 202 -3.63 -3.71 1.95
CA LEU A 202 -3.32 -3.02 0.69
C LEU A 202 -2.35 -1.84 0.91
N ALA A 203 -2.50 -1.10 2.01
CA ALA A 203 -1.59 -0.02 2.36
C ALA A 203 -0.18 -0.53 2.72
N GLY A 204 -0.06 -1.67 3.40
CA GLY A 204 1.25 -2.34 3.59
C GLY A 204 1.90 -2.74 2.27
N GLY A 205 1.08 -3.07 1.28
CA GLY A 205 1.53 -3.29 -0.09
C GLY A 205 2.23 -2.10 -0.75
N LEU A 206 1.79 -0.88 -0.45
CA LEU A 206 2.43 0.35 -0.93
C LEU A 206 3.81 0.60 -0.31
N THR A 207 4.26 -0.23 0.64
CA THR A 207 5.62 -0.19 1.21
C THR A 207 6.50 -1.34 0.70
N GLY A 208 6.01 -2.13 -0.25
CA GLY A 208 6.76 -3.24 -0.87
C GLY A 208 6.42 -4.63 -0.34
N ASP A 209 5.45 -4.73 0.58
CA ASP A 209 4.98 -6.02 1.08
C ASP A 209 3.94 -6.64 0.13
N LEU A 210 4.43 -7.43 -0.83
CA LEU A 210 3.58 -8.10 -1.83
C LEU A 210 2.67 -9.17 -1.21
N ASP A 211 3.05 -9.78 -0.09
CA ASP A 211 2.21 -10.76 0.62
C ASP A 211 1.01 -10.06 1.29
N SER A 212 1.24 -8.84 1.78
CA SER A 212 0.16 -7.96 2.24
C SER A 212 -0.75 -7.52 1.09
N LEU A 213 -0.22 -7.18 -0.11
CA LEU A 213 -1.07 -6.93 -1.29
C LEU A 213 -1.95 -8.13 -1.61
N GLU A 214 -1.37 -9.32 -1.69
CA GLU A 214 -2.11 -10.56 -1.98
C GLU A 214 -3.21 -10.80 -0.94
N THR A 215 -2.87 -10.64 0.34
CA THR A 215 -3.83 -10.78 1.44
C THR A 215 -4.96 -9.75 1.36
N GLY A 216 -4.65 -8.49 1.03
CA GLY A 216 -5.64 -7.43 0.82
C GLY A 216 -6.61 -7.77 -0.31
N PHE A 217 -6.10 -8.14 -1.49
CA PHE A 217 -6.93 -8.52 -2.64
C PHE A 217 -7.76 -9.79 -2.40
N ARG A 218 -7.21 -10.79 -1.72
CA ARG A 218 -7.95 -12.00 -1.33
C ARG A 218 -9.11 -11.67 -0.39
N ARG A 219 -8.91 -10.75 0.56
CA ARG A 219 -9.97 -10.29 1.47
C ARG A 219 -11.04 -9.47 0.73
N LEU A 220 -10.65 -8.58 -0.19
CA LEU A 220 -11.61 -7.90 -1.07
C LEU A 220 -12.45 -8.90 -1.87
N GLY A 221 -11.80 -9.92 -2.44
CA GLY A 221 -12.48 -10.98 -3.19
C GLY A 221 -13.46 -11.80 -2.34
N ALA A 222 -13.14 -12.06 -1.07
CA ALA A 222 -14.03 -12.76 -0.15
C ALA A 222 -15.31 -11.94 0.14
N VAL A 223 -15.17 -10.63 0.40
CA VAL A 223 -16.33 -9.73 0.64
C VAL A 223 -17.15 -9.53 -0.63
N LEU A 224 -16.50 -9.49 -1.80
CA LEU A 224 -17.17 -9.40 -3.10
C LEU A 224 -18.00 -10.66 -3.44
N GLY A 225 -17.65 -11.82 -2.87
CA GLY A 225 -18.42 -13.05 -3.02
C GLY A 225 -19.78 -13.03 -2.31
N GLU A 226 -20.01 -12.06 -1.42
CA GLU A 226 -21.28 -11.83 -0.74
C GLU A 226 -22.11 -10.80 -1.52
N ALA A 227 -23.41 -11.10 -1.72
CA ALA A 227 -24.28 -10.26 -2.54
C ALA A 227 -24.45 -8.83 -1.99
N GLY A 228 -24.37 -7.83 -2.87
CA GLY A 228 -24.62 -6.42 -2.55
C GLY A 228 -23.42 -5.66 -1.97
N ASN A 229 -22.19 -6.17 -2.15
CA ASN A 229 -20.95 -5.53 -1.70
C ASN A 229 -20.10 -4.94 -2.83
N GLU A 230 -20.56 -5.00 -4.08
CA GLU A 230 -19.78 -4.69 -5.27
C GLU A 230 -19.27 -3.24 -5.27
N ARG A 231 -20.14 -2.28 -4.90
CA ARG A 231 -19.77 -0.86 -4.84
C ARG A 231 -18.82 -0.54 -3.68
N THR A 232 -19.05 -1.12 -2.51
CA THR A 232 -18.21 -0.89 -1.32
C THR A 232 -16.81 -1.47 -1.51
N VAL A 233 -16.71 -2.67 -2.10
CA VAL A 233 -15.43 -3.27 -2.50
C VAL A 233 -14.71 -2.38 -3.52
N ARG A 234 -15.44 -1.86 -4.51
CA ARG A 234 -14.87 -0.96 -5.52
C ARG A 234 -14.34 0.33 -4.90
N ALA A 235 -15.08 0.96 -4.00
CA ALA A 235 -14.65 2.16 -3.29
C ALA A 235 -13.38 1.91 -2.46
N ALA A 236 -13.29 0.75 -1.79
CA ALA A 236 -12.09 0.34 -1.06
C ALA A 236 -10.87 0.14 -1.99
N LEU A 237 -11.08 -0.50 -3.15
CA LEU A 237 -10.05 -0.66 -4.17
C LEU A 237 -9.60 0.70 -4.74
N ASP A 238 -10.53 1.58 -5.10
CA ASP A 238 -10.22 2.89 -5.67
C ASP A 238 -9.41 3.76 -4.69
N ARG A 239 -9.71 3.68 -3.38
CA ARG A 239 -8.92 4.34 -2.33
C ARG A 239 -7.47 3.85 -2.28
N PHE A 240 -7.22 2.58 -2.58
CA PHE A 240 -5.87 2.06 -2.72
C PHE A 240 -5.23 2.55 -4.03
N LEU A 241 -5.93 2.42 -5.17
CA LEU A 241 -5.40 2.76 -6.49
C LEU A 241 -5.08 4.25 -6.67
N VAL A 242 -5.78 5.15 -5.96
CA VAL A 242 -5.49 6.60 -6.01
C VAL A 242 -4.19 6.98 -5.29
N ARG A 243 -3.65 6.08 -4.45
CA ARG A 243 -2.36 6.27 -3.77
C ARG A 243 -1.17 5.83 -4.61
N LEU A 244 -1.40 5.39 -5.85
CA LEU A 244 -0.36 5.14 -6.83
C LEU A 244 -0.18 6.36 -7.75
N PRO A 245 1.06 6.74 -8.10
CA PRO A 245 2.33 6.10 -7.74
C PRO A 245 2.73 6.35 -6.27
N THR A 246 3.64 5.53 -5.74
CA THR A 246 4.33 5.80 -4.46
C THR A 246 5.45 6.83 -4.66
N ASP A 247 6.00 7.36 -3.57
CA ASP A 247 7.13 8.31 -3.65
C ASP A 247 8.41 7.67 -4.21
N ASP A 248 8.55 6.34 -4.09
CA ASP A 248 9.64 5.56 -4.67
C ASP A 248 9.20 4.97 -6.04
N GLY A 249 9.95 5.31 -7.09
CA GLY A 249 9.67 4.85 -8.45
C GLY A 249 9.85 3.33 -8.61
N CYS A 250 10.91 2.76 -8.04
CA CYS A 250 11.20 1.33 -8.12
C CYS A 250 10.17 0.48 -7.38
N LEU A 251 9.70 0.98 -6.24
CA LEU A 251 8.60 0.38 -5.51
C LEU A 251 7.31 0.43 -6.31
N THR A 252 6.99 1.57 -6.93
CA THR A 252 5.83 1.69 -7.81
C THR A 252 5.88 0.68 -8.97
N VAL A 253 7.05 0.45 -9.59
CA VAL A 253 7.21 -0.58 -10.63
C VAL A 253 6.86 -1.95 -10.08
N THR A 254 7.38 -2.29 -8.90
CA THR A 254 7.14 -3.59 -8.25
C THR A 254 5.65 -3.82 -7.98
N VAL A 255 4.96 -2.80 -7.45
CA VAL A 255 3.51 -2.86 -7.20
C VAL A 255 2.72 -2.93 -8.51
N ALA A 256 3.10 -2.14 -9.52
CA ALA A 256 2.44 -2.15 -10.83
C ALA A 256 2.58 -3.49 -11.55
N ASP A 257 3.75 -4.12 -11.49
CA ASP A 257 3.99 -5.46 -12.04
C ASP A 257 3.12 -6.50 -11.36
N TRP A 258 3.09 -6.49 -10.02
CA TRP A 258 2.24 -7.39 -9.26
C TRP A 258 0.75 -7.21 -9.62
N LEU A 259 0.26 -5.97 -9.73
CA LEU A 259 -1.12 -5.68 -10.12
C LEU A 259 -1.45 -6.13 -11.55
N ARG A 260 -0.46 -6.17 -12.44
CA ARG A 260 -0.60 -6.62 -13.84
C ARG A 260 -0.58 -8.15 -13.95
N GLU A 261 0.30 -8.81 -13.20
CA GLU A 261 0.60 -10.24 -13.32
C GLU A 261 -0.21 -11.14 -12.39
N ARG A 262 -0.89 -10.57 -11.38
CA ARG A 262 -1.65 -11.36 -10.40
C ARG A 262 -2.64 -12.32 -11.06
N ALA A 263 -2.88 -13.43 -10.37
CA ALA A 263 -3.84 -14.43 -10.79
C ALA A 263 -5.24 -13.81 -11.09
N PRO A 264 -5.93 -14.30 -12.13
CA PRO A 264 -7.25 -13.80 -12.47
C PRO A 264 -8.21 -14.05 -11.30
N GLY A 265 -8.78 -12.96 -10.78
CA GLY A 265 -9.86 -12.95 -9.80
C GLY A 265 -11.14 -12.37 -10.41
N PRO A 266 -12.13 -12.01 -9.58
CA PRO A 266 -13.33 -11.32 -10.04
C PRO A 266 -12.98 -10.10 -10.91
N GLY A 267 -13.65 -9.96 -12.05
CA GLY A 267 -13.38 -8.91 -13.05
C GLY A 267 -13.42 -7.50 -12.47
N ASP A 268 -14.28 -7.27 -11.48
CA ASP A 268 -14.43 -5.99 -10.77
C ASP A 268 -13.19 -5.59 -9.96
N LEU A 269 -12.28 -6.52 -9.67
CA LEU A 269 -11.02 -6.26 -8.99
C LEU A 269 -9.81 -6.26 -9.94
N THR A 270 -9.81 -7.10 -10.98
CA THR A 270 -8.65 -7.26 -11.87
C THR A 270 -8.57 -6.13 -12.88
N GLY A 271 -9.67 -5.81 -13.56
CA GLY A 271 -9.70 -4.78 -14.60
C GLY A 271 -9.21 -3.41 -14.11
N PRO A 272 -9.77 -2.85 -13.02
CA PRO A 272 -9.35 -1.55 -12.49
C PRO A 272 -7.90 -1.53 -12.01
N ALA A 273 -7.45 -2.62 -11.36
CA ALA A 273 -6.08 -2.75 -10.89
C ALA A 273 -5.06 -2.76 -12.05
N SER A 274 -5.29 -3.59 -13.07
CA SER A 274 -4.40 -3.66 -14.23
C SER A 274 -4.42 -2.35 -15.03
N ALA A 275 -5.57 -1.67 -15.12
CA ALA A 275 -5.66 -0.36 -15.76
C ALA A 275 -4.88 0.72 -14.99
N ALA A 276 -4.94 0.73 -13.66
CA ALA A 276 -4.14 1.63 -12.83
C ALA A 276 -2.64 1.33 -12.96
N ALA A 277 -2.25 0.05 -12.96
CA ALA A 277 -0.86 -0.36 -13.17
C ALA A 277 -0.30 0.12 -14.51
N ALA A 278 -1.05 -0.07 -15.61
CA ALA A 278 -0.65 0.39 -16.94
C ALA A 278 -0.50 1.93 -17.01
N ARG A 279 -1.30 2.67 -16.24
CA ARG A 279 -1.23 4.14 -16.18
C ARG A 279 0.02 4.65 -15.45
N VAL A 280 0.42 4.00 -14.35
CA VAL A 280 1.54 4.47 -13.51
C VAL A 280 2.89 3.91 -13.93
N ALA A 281 2.92 2.72 -14.53
CA ALA A 281 4.14 1.99 -14.85
C ALA A 281 5.18 2.79 -15.68
N PRO A 282 4.83 3.50 -16.76
CA PRO A 282 5.88 4.18 -17.53
C PRO A 282 6.51 5.38 -16.81
N GLN A 283 5.82 6.04 -15.86
CA GLN A 283 6.50 7.05 -15.01
C GLN A 283 7.43 6.37 -14.02
N ALA A 284 6.91 5.35 -13.33
CA ALA A 284 7.64 4.59 -12.33
C ALA A 284 8.93 3.95 -12.89
N LEU A 285 8.88 3.43 -14.11
CA LEU A 285 10.05 2.89 -14.80
C LEU A 285 11.11 3.97 -15.08
N MET A 286 10.70 5.19 -15.46
CA MET A 286 11.63 6.31 -15.61
C MET A 286 12.25 6.70 -14.28
N ASP A 287 11.43 6.93 -13.26
CA ASP A 287 11.92 7.39 -11.95
C ASP A 287 12.87 6.35 -11.33
N CYS A 288 12.51 5.06 -11.41
CA CYS A 288 13.39 3.98 -10.97
C CYS A 288 14.71 3.92 -11.76
N ALA A 289 14.66 4.12 -13.08
CA ALA A 289 15.86 4.15 -13.90
C ALA A 289 16.76 5.36 -13.55
N ASP A 290 16.17 6.52 -13.29
CA ASP A 290 16.87 7.73 -12.88
C ASP A 290 17.53 7.56 -11.50
N ASP A 291 16.89 6.86 -10.55
CA ASP A 291 17.50 6.51 -9.25
C ASP A 291 18.70 5.57 -9.40
N PHE A 292 18.61 4.56 -10.27
CA PHE A 292 19.76 3.71 -10.59
C PHE A 292 20.88 4.50 -11.28
N MET A 293 20.55 5.46 -12.15
CA MET A 293 21.54 6.38 -12.72
C MET A 293 22.21 7.24 -11.65
N PHE A 294 21.45 7.71 -10.66
CA PHE A 294 21.98 8.54 -9.57
C PHE A 294 22.91 7.77 -8.64
N THR A 295 22.60 6.50 -8.38
CA THR A 295 23.37 5.57 -7.54
C THR A 295 24.50 4.86 -8.29
N GLU A 296 24.74 5.22 -9.55
CA GLU A 296 25.78 4.67 -10.42
C GLU A 296 25.62 3.16 -10.74
N ASP A 297 24.44 2.57 -10.52
CA ASP A 297 24.09 1.24 -11.01
C ASP A 297 23.64 1.32 -12.47
N TRP A 298 24.62 1.48 -13.37
CA TRP A 298 24.38 1.61 -14.80
C TRP A 298 23.66 0.39 -15.42
N PRO A 299 23.98 -0.86 -15.05
CA PRO A 299 23.22 -2.02 -15.51
C PRO A 299 21.74 -1.94 -15.13
N GLY A 300 21.42 -1.66 -13.86
CA GLY A 300 20.05 -1.51 -13.38
C GLY A 300 19.30 -0.38 -14.10
N ALA A 301 19.93 0.78 -14.24
CA ALA A 301 19.36 1.91 -14.97
C ALA A 301 19.03 1.56 -16.43
N ARG A 302 19.99 0.94 -17.13
CA ARG A 302 19.82 0.54 -18.53
C ARG A 302 18.66 -0.43 -18.70
N GLU A 303 18.57 -1.43 -17.81
CA GLU A 303 17.48 -2.41 -17.83
C GLU A 303 16.10 -1.74 -17.70
N ARG A 304 15.95 -0.81 -16.75
CA ARG A 304 14.67 -0.12 -16.53
C ARG A 304 14.26 0.80 -17.68
N TYR A 305 15.20 1.56 -18.25
CA TYR A 305 14.90 2.34 -19.46
C TYR A 305 14.56 1.44 -20.66
N GLN A 306 15.30 0.34 -20.85
CA GLN A 306 15.05 -0.61 -21.93
C GLN A 306 13.64 -1.22 -21.81
N ARG A 307 13.27 -1.62 -20.59
CA ARG A 307 11.93 -2.16 -20.30
C ARG A 307 10.81 -1.18 -20.62
N LEU A 308 10.99 0.12 -20.32
CA LEU A 308 10.02 1.14 -20.73
C LEU A 308 9.85 1.17 -22.26
N LEU A 309 10.95 1.10 -23.00
CA LEU A 309 10.91 1.11 -24.47
C LEU A 309 10.26 -0.15 -25.05
N ASP A 310 10.46 -1.29 -24.39
CA ASP A 310 9.95 -2.58 -24.84
C ASP A 310 8.44 -2.72 -24.53
N GLU A 311 8.00 -2.28 -23.35
CA GLU A 311 6.60 -2.37 -22.91
C GLU A 311 5.72 -1.18 -23.35
N TYR A 312 6.29 0.02 -23.45
CA TYR A 312 5.58 1.27 -23.74
C TYR A 312 6.30 2.09 -24.84
N PRO A 313 6.46 1.54 -26.07
CA PRO A 313 7.28 2.15 -27.12
C PRO A 313 6.77 3.54 -27.59
N ASP A 314 5.46 3.77 -27.51
CA ASP A 314 4.78 5.01 -27.94
C ASP A 314 4.58 6.02 -26.80
N ASP A 315 5.11 5.76 -25.61
CA ASP A 315 5.01 6.67 -24.47
C ASP A 315 5.84 7.94 -24.69
N ILE A 316 5.34 9.09 -24.19
CA ILE A 316 6.00 10.39 -24.29
C ILE A 316 7.43 10.40 -23.73
N ARG A 317 7.77 9.48 -22.83
CA ARG A 317 9.09 9.33 -22.20
C ARG A 317 10.06 8.48 -23.03
N ALA A 318 9.62 7.82 -24.10
CA ALA A 318 10.46 6.90 -24.86
C ALA A 318 11.76 7.57 -25.40
N ASP A 319 11.71 8.83 -25.82
CA ASP A 319 12.93 9.55 -26.25
C ASP A 319 13.90 9.81 -25.09
N ALA A 320 13.39 10.09 -23.89
CA ALA A 320 14.21 10.26 -22.71
C ALA A 320 14.84 8.92 -22.28
N ALA A 321 14.05 7.84 -22.28
CA ALA A 321 14.54 6.50 -21.99
C ALA A 321 15.61 6.04 -22.98
N ARG A 322 15.46 6.29 -24.30
CA ARG A 322 16.50 6.01 -25.30
C ARG A 322 17.81 6.73 -25.00
N LYS A 323 17.75 7.99 -24.59
CA LYS A 323 18.93 8.76 -24.15
C LYS A 323 19.52 8.17 -22.86
N GLY A 324 18.67 7.74 -21.92
CA GLY A 324 19.04 7.04 -20.70
C GLY A 324 19.83 5.76 -20.97
N VAL A 325 19.30 4.84 -21.80
CA VAL A 325 19.99 3.64 -22.28
C VAL A 325 21.36 3.97 -22.87
N GLY A 326 21.42 5.03 -23.70
CA GLY A 326 22.68 5.49 -24.29
C GLY A 326 23.70 5.96 -23.25
N LYS A 327 23.27 6.75 -22.26
CA LYS A 327 24.14 7.25 -21.18
C LYS A 327 24.64 6.10 -20.30
N ALA A 328 23.73 5.25 -19.81
CA ALA A 328 24.07 4.08 -19.01
C ALA A 328 25.02 3.13 -19.77
N GLY A 329 24.75 2.89 -21.05
CA GLY A 329 25.64 2.09 -21.91
C GLY A 329 27.06 2.65 -22.02
N LEU A 330 27.22 3.97 -22.13
CA LEU A 330 28.54 4.61 -22.14
C LEU A 330 29.24 4.52 -20.78
N ALA A 331 28.50 4.61 -19.67
CA ALA A 331 29.05 4.46 -18.33
C ALA A 331 29.55 3.01 -18.09
N ILE A 332 28.76 2.01 -18.49
CA ILE A 332 29.17 0.58 -18.47
C ILE A 332 30.45 0.36 -19.28
N GLU A 333 30.57 0.99 -20.47
CA GLU A 333 31.80 0.91 -21.27
C GLU A 333 33.00 1.51 -20.52
N LEU A 334 32.82 2.65 -19.85
CA LEU A 334 33.88 3.32 -19.11
C LEU A 334 34.34 2.51 -17.88
N ASP A 335 33.41 2.01 -17.07
CA ASP A 335 33.72 1.21 -15.87
C ASP A 335 34.53 -0.03 -16.25
N ARG A 336 34.05 -0.77 -17.25
CA ARG A 336 34.75 -1.94 -17.77
C ARG A 336 36.19 -1.64 -18.19
N ILE A 337 36.42 -0.47 -18.78
CA ILE A 337 37.76 -0.09 -19.23
C ILE A 337 38.63 0.31 -18.06
N THR A 338 38.07 1.07 -17.11
CA THR A 338 38.76 1.44 -15.87
C THR A 338 39.21 0.19 -15.11
N GLU A 339 38.34 -0.81 -14.99
CA GLU A 339 38.67 -2.13 -14.41
C GLU A 339 39.77 -2.84 -15.21
N LEU A 340 39.65 -2.91 -16.55
CA LEU A 340 40.65 -3.57 -17.39
C LEU A 340 42.02 -2.87 -17.30
N VAL A 341 42.04 -1.54 -17.27
CA VAL A 341 43.24 -0.72 -17.12
C VAL A 341 43.88 -0.98 -15.75
N ALA A 342 43.09 -0.95 -14.67
CA ALA A 342 43.56 -1.21 -13.32
C ALA A 342 44.10 -2.65 -13.14
N ALA A 343 43.50 -3.63 -13.83
CA ALA A 343 43.93 -5.02 -13.83
C ALA A 343 45.11 -5.33 -14.78
N THR A 344 45.73 -4.31 -15.39
CA THR A 344 46.85 -4.49 -16.31
C THR A 344 48.19 -4.34 -15.58
N ASP A 345 48.89 -5.46 -15.40
CA ASP A 345 50.26 -5.52 -14.87
C ASP A 345 51.33 -5.77 -15.96
N SER A 346 50.91 -6.18 -17.15
CA SER A 346 51.81 -6.61 -18.23
C SER A 346 51.10 -6.61 -19.58
N MET A 347 51.85 -6.84 -20.65
CA MET A 347 51.31 -6.99 -22.01
C MET A 347 50.31 -8.16 -22.15
N GLY A 348 50.34 -9.11 -21.21
CA GLY A 348 49.52 -10.32 -21.22
C GLY A 348 48.29 -10.27 -20.31
N SER A 349 48.01 -9.14 -19.67
CA SER A 349 46.91 -9.00 -18.69
C SER A 349 45.98 -7.82 -19.01
N GLY A 350 44.90 -7.71 -18.24
CA GLY A 350 43.93 -6.62 -18.29
C GLY A 350 43.53 -6.17 -19.70
N TYR A 351 43.61 -4.85 -19.89
CA TYR A 351 43.29 -4.18 -21.15
C TYR A 351 44.24 -4.60 -22.28
N CYS A 352 45.52 -4.83 -21.99
CA CYS A 352 46.52 -5.17 -23.01
C CYS A 352 46.30 -6.54 -23.65
N ARG A 353 45.78 -7.50 -22.87
CA ARG A 353 45.35 -8.80 -23.39
C ARG A 353 44.06 -8.71 -24.19
N LYS A 354 43.06 -7.98 -23.69
CA LYS A 354 41.72 -7.91 -24.27
C LYS A 354 41.25 -6.45 -24.35
N PRO A 355 41.73 -5.69 -25.35
CA PRO A 355 41.36 -4.29 -25.52
C PRO A 355 39.85 -4.14 -25.70
N ALA A 356 39.28 -3.16 -25.00
CA ALA A 356 37.87 -2.79 -25.11
C ALA A 356 37.72 -1.37 -25.67
N LYS A 357 36.59 -1.10 -26.32
CA LYS A 357 36.26 0.21 -26.87
C LYS A 357 35.47 1.06 -25.86
N TYR A 358 35.75 2.36 -25.82
CA TYR A 358 34.90 3.37 -25.18
C TYR A 358 34.35 4.33 -26.23
N SER A 359 33.10 4.20 -26.63
CA SER A 359 32.54 4.88 -27.79
C SER A 359 32.55 6.41 -27.68
N ARG A 360 32.58 6.96 -26.46
CA ARG A 360 32.64 8.42 -26.18
C ARG A 360 34.06 8.97 -26.09
N ALA A 361 35.10 8.12 -26.07
CA ALA A 361 36.49 8.57 -26.02
C ALA A 361 36.83 9.56 -27.16
N PRO A 362 37.72 10.54 -26.92
CA PRO A 362 38.26 11.38 -27.98
C PRO A 362 38.86 10.54 -29.11
N ALA A 363 38.68 11.00 -30.35
CA ALA A 363 39.27 10.33 -31.50
C ALA A 363 40.80 10.48 -31.48
N TYR A 364 41.51 9.36 -31.65
CA TYR A 364 42.97 9.38 -31.77
C TYR A 364 43.43 10.24 -32.96
N ARG A 365 44.34 11.18 -32.69
CA ARG A 365 44.98 12.04 -33.69
C ARG A 365 46.46 12.21 -33.34
N LYS A 366 47.35 11.93 -34.30
CA LYS A 366 48.80 12.14 -34.15
C LYS A 366 49.09 13.57 -33.67
N GLY A 367 49.94 13.73 -32.66
CA GLY A 367 50.40 15.03 -32.14
C GLY A 367 49.51 15.70 -31.09
N ARG A 368 48.28 15.20 -30.85
CA ARG A 368 47.36 15.73 -29.82
C ARG A 368 46.75 14.60 -28.99
N THR A 369 47.56 13.61 -28.62
CA THR A 369 47.11 12.40 -27.95
C THR A 369 47.39 12.50 -26.45
N SER A 370 46.32 12.49 -25.64
CA SER A 370 46.40 12.16 -24.22
C SER A 370 46.18 10.66 -24.08
N ALA A 371 47.04 10.00 -23.31
CA ALA A 371 47.10 8.55 -23.20
C ALA A 371 47.09 8.06 -21.75
N VAL A 372 46.60 6.85 -21.57
CA VAL A 372 46.79 6.07 -20.34
C VAL A 372 47.91 5.06 -20.62
N PHE A 373 48.94 5.03 -19.78
CA PHE A 373 50.03 4.07 -19.88
C PHE A 373 49.82 2.95 -18.84
N VAL A 374 49.93 1.69 -19.28
CA VAL A 374 49.68 0.49 -18.46
C VAL A 374 50.65 -0.63 -18.82
N GLY A 375 50.79 -1.60 -17.92
CA GLY A 375 51.77 -2.69 -18.04
C GLY A 375 52.99 -2.38 -17.19
N ASP A 376 54.18 -2.51 -17.78
CA ASP A 376 55.42 -2.10 -17.11
C ASP A 376 55.54 -0.57 -17.09
N THR A 377 55.44 0.05 -15.92
CA THR A 377 55.44 1.51 -15.77
C THR A 377 56.78 2.13 -15.39
N GLU A 378 57.85 1.34 -15.27
CA GLU A 378 59.16 1.79 -14.76
C GLU A 378 59.65 3.07 -15.47
N TYR A 379 59.41 3.15 -16.78
CA TYR A 379 59.80 4.29 -17.61
C TYR A 379 58.63 5.21 -17.98
N THR A 380 57.40 4.69 -18.03
CA THR A 380 56.25 5.51 -18.45
C THR A 380 55.78 6.46 -17.35
N ASP A 381 56.08 6.17 -16.07
CA ASP A 381 55.78 7.09 -14.98
C ASP A 381 56.61 8.38 -15.00
N LYS A 382 57.77 8.35 -15.68
CA LYS A 382 58.64 9.52 -15.90
C LYS A 382 58.21 10.40 -17.07
N LEU A 383 57.17 10.01 -17.80
CA LEU A 383 56.66 10.79 -18.93
C LEU A 383 55.97 12.07 -18.45
N PRO A 384 56.02 13.16 -19.24
CA PRO A 384 55.34 14.40 -18.91
C PRO A 384 53.85 14.19 -18.59
N GLU A 385 53.36 14.83 -17.53
CA GLU A 385 51.94 14.76 -17.14
C GLU A 385 51.00 15.19 -18.28
N GLU A 386 51.44 16.12 -19.13
CA GLU A 386 50.68 16.59 -20.30
C GLU A 386 50.41 15.51 -21.37
N TRP A 387 51.10 14.35 -21.30
CA TRP A 387 50.86 13.18 -22.16
C TRP A 387 49.93 12.17 -21.50
N ARG A 388 49.76 12.26 -20.18
CA ARG A 388 49.02 11.32 -19.33
C ARG A 388 47.63 11.88 -19.03
N THR A 389 46.66 11.00 -18.84
CA THR A 389 45.30 11.37 -18.44
C THR A 389 44.59 10.17 -17.82
N ASP A 390 43.45 10.39 -17.20
CA ASP A 390 42.53 9.31 -16.82
C ASP A 390 41.87 8.64 -18.04
N THR A 391 41.23 7.49 -17.80
CA THR A 391 40.52 6.69 -18.80
C THR A 391 39.39 7.44 -19.50
N ALA A 392 38.69 8.34 -18.79
CA ALA A 392 37.51 9.03 -19.32
C ALA A 392 37.89 10.04 -20.42
N HIS A 393 39.08 10.64 -20.33
CA HIS A 393 39.58 11.64 -21.26
C HIS A 393 40.67 11.10 -22.23
N ALA A 394 41.07 9.84 -22.09
CA ALA A 394 42.07 9.22 -22.92
C ALA A 394 41.61 9.00 -24.37
N SER A 395 42.50 9.30 -25.31
CA SER A 395 42.33 8.95 -26.73
C SER A 395 43.05 7.64 -27.11
N LEU A 396 44.02 7.23 -26.28
CA LEU A 396 44.91 6.10 -26.51
C LEU A 396 45.18 5.37 -25.19
N VAL A 397 45.20 4.04 -25.22
CA VAL A 397 45.77 3.23 -24.13
C VAL A 397 47.07 2.62 -24.65
N VAL A 398 48.17 2.88 -23.96
CA VAL A 398 49.52 2.46 -24.31
C VAL A 398 49.95 1.35 -23.36
N CYS A 399 50.02 0.15 -23.90
CA CYS A 399 50.51 -1.04 -23.25
C CYS A 399 52.03 -1.14 -23.41
N THR A 400 52.74 -1.23 -22.29
CA THR A 400 54.20 -1.39 -22.24
C THR A 400 54.57 -2.75 -21.68
N GLY A 401 55.50 -3.41 -22.34
CA GLY A 401 56.12 -4.63 -21.84
C GLY A 401 57.41 -4.35 -21.08
N GLU A 402 57.93 -5.38 -20.43
CA GLU A 402 59.21 -5.34 -19.73
C GLU A 402 60.35 -4.87 -20.64
N ALA A 403 61.27 -4.09 -20.07
CA ALA A 403 62.47 -3.67 -20.76
C ALA A 403 63.44 -4.85 -20.96
N LYS A 404 63.97 -4.97 -22.17
CA LYS A 404 64.94 -6.00 -22.55
C LYS A 404 66.20 -5.37 -23.11
N ALA A 405 67.27 -6.15 -23.21
CA ALA A 405 68.49 -5.68 -23.88
C ALA A 405 68.23 -5.40 -25.37
N GLY A 406 68.45 -4.15 -25.77
CA GLY A 406 68.36 -3.64 -27.14
C GLY A 406 69.73 -3.54 -27.81
N ASP A 407 69.89 -2.55 -28.68
CA ASP A 407 71.12 -2.36 -29.46
C ASP A 407 72.30 -2.03 -28.54
N VAL A 408 73.51 -2.43 -28.94
CA VAL A 408 74.73 -2.06 -28.22
C VAL A 408 75.02 -0.58 -28.46
N VAL A 409 75.20 0.20 -27.39
CA VAL A 409 75.64 1.60 -27.46
C VAL A 409 77.15 1.63 -27.53
N GLU A 410 77.81 0.99 -26.56
CA GLU A 410 79.25 1.05 -26.39
C GLU A 410 79.77 -0.21 -25.68
N THR A 411 81.04 -0.55 -25.91
CA THR A 411 81.73 -1.62 -25.19
C THR A 411 82.94 -1.03 -24.49
N CYS A 412 83.03 -1.21 -23.18
CA CYS A 412 84.08 -0.63 -22.36
C CYS A 412 84.85 -1.70 -21.60
N GLN A 413 86.13 -1.44 -21.39
CA GLN A 413 87.04 -2.32 -20.69
C GLN A 413 87.10 -1.91 -19.22
N TYR A 414 87.10 -2.89 -18.34
CA TYR A 414 87.21 -2.70 -16.90
C TYR A 414 88.23 -3.66 -16.34
N GLU A 415 89.02 -3.18 -15.39
CA GLU A 415 89.89 -3.99 -14.57
C GLU A 415 89.11 -4.46 -13.34
N ASP A 416 89.06 -5.77 -13.12
CA ASP A 416 88.46 -6.34 -11.91
C ASP A 416 89.40 -6.22 -10.70
N HIS A 417 88.95 -6.67 -9.52
CA HIS A 417 89.75 -6.63 -8.30
C HIS A 417 90.99 -7.53 -8.32
N ASP A 418 91.02 -8.52 -9.22
CA ASP A 418 92.14 -9.44 -9.42
C ASP A 418 93.11 -8.95 -10.52
N GLY A 419 92.86 -7.76 -11.10
CA GLY A 419 93.68 -7.15 -12.15
C GLY A 419 93.38 -7.66 -13.57
N ASN A 420 92.33 -8.45 -13.77
CA ASN A 420 91.96 -8.93 -15.10
C ASN A 420 91.15 -7.86 -15.84
N ILE A 421 91.50 -7.64 -17.10
CA ILE A 421 90.75 -6.74 -17.98
C ILE A 421 89.64 -7.53 -18.66
N GLY A 422 88.39 -7.10 -18.44
CA GLY A 422 87.21 -7.67 -19.09
C GLY A 422 86.37 -6.61 -19.80
N SER A 423 85.64 -7.05 -20.83
CA SER A 423 84.80 -6.17 -21.65
C SER A 423 83.33 -6.25 -21.25
N VAL A 424 82.72 -5.10 -20.97
CA VAL A 424 81.30 -4.97 -20.69
C VAL A 424 80.62 -4.25 -21.85
N ARG A 425 79.57 -4.85 -22.40
CA ARG A 425 78.71 -4.19 -23.39
C ARG A 425 77.55 -3.47 -22.73
N PHE A 426 77.38 -2.19 -23.05
CA PHE A 426 76.22 -1.42 -22.62
C PHE A 426 75.16 -1.43 -23.72
N ASN A 427 73.99 -1.95 -23.40
CA ASN A 427 72.86 -2.08 -24.32
C ASN A 427 71.80 -1.03 -24.00
N LYS A 428 71.18 -0.49 -25.05
CA LYS A 428 69.92 0.26 -24.92
C LYS A 428 68.86 -0.61 -24.26
N LEU A 429 67.87 0.02 -23.63
CA LEU A 429 66.70 -0.69 -23.11
C LEU A 429 65.63 -0.71 -24.20
N ALA A 430 65.30 -1.90 -24.70
CA ALA A 430 64.26 -2.13 -25.69
C ALA A 430 62.94 -2.48 -25.01
N VAL A 431 61.93 -1.63 -25.16
CA VAL A 431 60.60 -1.78 -24.57
C VAL A 431 59.58 -2.01 -25.69
N ARG A 432 58.80 -3.09 -25.61
CA ARG A 432 57.70 -3.33 -26.56
C ARG A 432 56.50 -2.47 -26.18
N VAL A 433 55.92 -1.78 -27.16
CA VAL A 433 54.80 -0.87 -26.97
C VAL A 433 53.68 -1.17 -27.96
N LYS A 434 52.45 -1.30 -27.43
CA LYS A 434 51.21 -1.35 -28.23
C LYS A 434 50.27 -0.23 -27.81
N GLY A 435 49.84 0.60 -28.75
CA GLY A 435 48.85 1.65 -28.53
C GLY A 435 47.52 1.29 -29.17
N TYR A 436 46.45 1.33 -28.39
CA TYR A 436 45.08 1.06 -28.83
C TYR A 436 44.24 2.34 -28.78
N ALA A 437 43.62 2.71 -29.91
CA ALA A 437 42.75 3.87 -29.97
C ALA A 437 41.47 3.57 -29.18
N LEU A 438 41.32 4.24 -28.03
CA LEU A 438 40.33 3.87 -27.01
C LEU A 438 38.89 3.90 -27.56
N ARG A 439 38.59 4.85 -28.45
CA ARG A 439 37.28 4.96 -29.11
C ARG A 439 36.84 3.72 -29.87
N THR A 440 37.80 2.98 -30.42
CA THR A 440 37.53 1.86 -31.33
C THR A 440 38.05 0.52 -30.81
N GLY A 441 38.94 0.53 -29.82
CA GLY A 441 39.68 -0.65 -29.36
C GLY A 441 40.71 -1.17 -30.38
N LYS A 442 40.92 -0.47 -31.49
CA LYS A 442 41.84 -0.92 -32.55
C LYS A 442 43.28 -0.57 -32.23
N LEU A 443 44.19 -1.49 -32.55
CA LEU A 443 45.63 -1.25 -32.50
C LEU A 443 46.02 -0.18 -33.54
N VAL A 444 46.66 0.88 -33.09
CA VAL A 444 47.12 2.01 -33.93
C VAL A 444 48.62 2.27 -33.83
N VAL A 445 49.27 1.75 -32.79
CA VAL A 445 50.73 1.77 -32.62
C VAL A 445 51.19 0.38 -32.23
N ASP A 446 52.21 -0.15 -32.91
CA ASP A 446 52.86 -1.39 -32.53
C ASP A 446 54.35 -1.32 -32.88
N ARG A 447 55.20 -1.15 -31.87
CA ARG A 447 56.65 -0.95 -32.08
C ARG A 447 57.45 -1.25 -30.84
N THR A 448 58.75 -1.38 -31.03
CA THR A 448 59.72 -1.44 -29.94
C THR A 448 60.43 -0.10 -29.86
N VAL A 449 60.36 0.56 -28.70
CA VAL A 449 61.12 1.78 -28.42
C VAL A 449 62.45 1.39 -27.81
N GLN A 450 63.52 2.10 -28.17
CA GLN A 450 64.85 1.88 -27.59
C GLN A 450 65.28 3.13 -26.84
N LEU A 451 65.53 2.95 -25.54
CA LEU A 451 65.98 4.00 -24.64
C LEU A 451 67.51 3.98 -24.66
N GLY A 452 68.08 5.09 -25.12
CA GLY A 452 69.48 5.41 -24.87
C GLY A 452 69.69 5.84 -23.42
N GLY A 453 70.93 6.18 -23.10
CA GLY A 453 71.28 6.65 -21.77
C GLY A 453 72.79 6.67 -21.60
N GLU A 454 73.21 7.00 -20.39
CA GLU A 454 74.63 7.00 -20.04
C GLU A 454 75.18 5.56 -20.07
N SER A 455 76.35 5.42 -20.71
CA SER A 455 77.13 4.19 -20.79
C SER A 455 78.52 4.39 -20.20
N CYS A 456 79.18 3.30 -19.85
CA CYS A 456 80.58 3.27 -19.44
C CYS A 456 80.95 4.17 -18.24
N PRO A 457 80.32 3.98 -17.07
CA PRO A 457 80.70 4.70 -15.86
C PRO A 457 82.15 4.38 -15.48
N GLY A 458 82.89 5.34 -14.93
CA GLY A 458 84.30 5.12 -14.55
C GLY A 458 84.53 4.03 -13.49
N VAL A 459 83.49 3.65 -12.74
CA VAL A 459 83.53 2.55 -11.77
C VAL A 459 82.27 1.70 -11.92
N LEU A 460 82.44 0.38 -11.97
CA LEU A 460 81.34 -0.59 -11.97
C LEU A 460 81.22 -1.30 -10.64
N ARG A 461 80.00 -1.40 -10.14
CA ARG A 461 79.65 -2.23 -8.99
C ARG A 461 78.88 -3.43 -9.49
N TYR A 462 79.41 -4.62 -9.24
CA TYR A 462 78.80 -5.89 -9.60
C TYR A 462 79.05 -6.92 -8.49
N PHE A 463 78.25 -7.98 -8.48
CA PHE A 463 78.44 -9.11 -7.57
C PHE A 463 79.10 -10.27 -8.33
N ASP A 464 79.98 -10.99 -7.64
CA ASP A 464 80.72 -12.16 -8.15
C ASP A 464 81.68 -11.86 -9.32
N ALA A 465 81.20 -11.88 -10.56
CA ALA A 465 82.02 -11.79 -11.76
C ALA A 465 81.63 -10.61 -12.65
N LEU A 466 82.60 -10.05 -13.39
CA LEU A 466 82.37 -8.92 -14.27
C LEU A 466 81.29 -9.28 -15.32
N PRO A 467 80.17 -8.55 -15.37
CA PRO A 467 79.06 -8.91 -16.24
C PRO A 467 79.41 -8.64 -17.71
N SER A 468 79.13 -9.60 -18.59
CA SER A 468 79.40 -9.44 -20.03
C SER A 468 78.49 -8.41 -20.74
N ARG A 469 77.39 -8.00 -20.08
CA ARG A 469 76.42 -7.01 -20.57
C ARG A 469 75.77 -6.25 -19.41
N MET A 470 75.49 -4.97 -19.62
CA MET A 470 74.68 -4.13 -18.74
C MET A 470 73.75 -3.23 -19.55
N ALA A 471 72.67 -2.77 -18.93
CA ALA A 471 71.80 -1.75 -19.51
C ALA A 471 72.43 -0.36 -19.33
N VAL A 472 72.15 0.54 -20.28
CA VAL A 472 72.37 1.99 -20.08
C VAL A 472 71.42 2.54 -19.03
N THR A 473 71.76 3.69 -18.45
CA THR A 473 70.89 4.42 -17.53
C THR A 473 70.20 5.58 -18.26
N PRO A 474 68.89 5.49 -18.58
CA PRO A 474 68.20 6.54 -19.33
C PRO A 474 67.92 7.78 -18.46
N SER A 475 68.11 8.97 -19.04
CA SER A 475 67.56 10.21 -18.47
C SER A 475 66.08 10.38 -18.81
N ASP A 476 65.38 11.28 -18.12
CA ASP A 476 63.98 11.64 -18.47
C ASP A 476 63.88 12.17 -19.91
N GLY A 477 64.94 12.81 -20.41
CA GLY A 477 65.05 13.26 -21.80
C GLY A 477 65.10 12.09 -22.78
N ASP A 478 65.88 11.04 -22.47
CA ASP A 478 65.97 9.83 -23.29
C ASP A 478 64.63 9.08 -23.34
N VAL A 479 63.95 8.99 -22.18
CA VAL A 479 62.61 8.39 -22.08
C VAL A 479 61.61 9.17 -22.94
N ARG A 480 61.57 10.50 -22.78
CA ARG A 480 60.68 11.37 -23.56
C ARG A 480 60.94 11.25 -25.07
N ALA A 481 62.20 11.25 -25.48
CA ALA A 481 62.59 11.13 -26.89
C ALA A 481 62.18 9.78 -27.49
N ALA A 482 62.33 8.69 -26.75
CA ALA A 482 61.95 7.35 -27.22
C ALA A 482 60.43 7.17 -27.32
N PHE A 483 59.65 7.71 -26.38
CA PHE A 483 58.19 7.56 -26.34
C PHE A 483 57.42 8.63 -27.12
N GLY A 484 58.01 9.78 -27.47
CA GLY A 484 57.37 10.83 -28.27
C GLY A 484 56.65 10.31 -29.53
N PRO A 485 57.32 9.49 -30.37
CA PRO A 485 56.70 8.92 -31.56
C PRO A 485 55.49 8.00 -31.31
N VAL A 486 55.33 7.46 -30.09
CA VAL A 486 54.18 6.61 -29.69
C VAL A 486 52.92 7.47 -29.54
N VAL A 487 53.05 8.65 -28.94
CA VAL A 487 51.94 9.63 -28.79
C VAL A 487 51.85 10.58 -29.98
N GLY A 488 52.67 10.35 -31.02
CA GLY A 488 52.69 11.11 -32.26
C GLY A 488 53.33 12.49 -32.13
N ARG A 489 54.27 12.66 -31.19
CA ARG A 489 55.07 13.87 -31.01
C ARG A 489 56.49 13.70 -31.54
#